data_AF-A0A164KFP4-F1
#
_entry.id   AF-A0A164KFP4-F1
#
_cell.length_a   1.000
_cell.length_b   1.000
_cell.length_c   1.000
_cell.angle_alpha   90.00
_cell.angle_beta   90.00
_cell.angle_gamma   90.00
#
_symmetry.space_group_name_H-M   'P 1'
#
loop_
_entity.id
_entity.type
_entity.pdbx_description
1 polymer ?
#
loop_
_entity_poly.entity_id
_entity_poly.type
_entity_poly.pdbx_seq_one_letter_code
_entity_poly.pdbx_strand_id
1 'polypeptide(L)'
;MVGQGGAGNGAEAYWRVALRAWAVAVFEQMCAHPWALEVAVGVRPLGPCEVGWFEAGLEPLGDSGLSGAERLDALALLSGHARSLAQQARSAGGEELEDGMTRQLGETLAAHADRYPATIAAFAESDAPGDRNNALHFGIDRILDGLGVLISRHRGDSVPQKPDA
;
A
#
# COMPACT_ATOMS: atom_id res chain seq x y z
N MET A 1 -11.09 -18.37 -39.38
CA MET A 1 -12.32 -18.36 -38.55
C MET A 1 -12.13 -19.41 -37.48
N VAL A 2 -12.55 -19.12 -36.24
CA VAL A 2 -12.19 -19.78 -34.95
C VAL A 2 -10.87 -19.24 -34.39
N GLY A 3 -10.80 -18.59 -33.23
CA GLY A 3 -11.80 -18.19 -32.26
C GLY A 3 -11.08 -17.45 -31.13
N GLN A 4 -11.53 -16.24 -30.79
CA GLN A 4 -11.13 -15.52 -29.58
C GLN A 4 -11.52 -16.34 -28.35
N GLY A 5 -10.60 -16.48 -27.38
CA GLY A 5 -10.84 -17.22 -26.14
C GLY A 5 -9.94 -16.73 -25.00
N GLY A 6 -10.37 -15.66 -24.34
CA GLY A 6 -10.17 -15.45 -22.89
C GLY A 6 -8.77 -15.21 -22.33
N ALA A 7 -8.16 -14.04 -22.58
CA ALA A 7 -7.04 -13.53 -21.78
C ALA A 7 -7.53 -12.78 -20.53
N GLY A 8 -8.42 -13.41 -19.74
CA GLY A 8 -9.30 -12.66 -18.84
C GLY A 8 -9.38 -13.09 -17.38
N ASN A 9 -8.66 -14.11 -16.89
CA ASN A 9 -8.89 -14.52 -15.48
C ASN A 9 -7.83 -15.40 -14.77
N GLY A 10 -6.62 -15.59 -15.31
CA GLY A 10 -5.76 -16.71 -14.89
C GLY A 10 -4.76 -16.47 -13.75
N ALA A 11 -4.40 -15.22 -13.48
CA ALA A 11 -3.41 -14.85 -12.46
C ALA A 11 -3.89 -13.56 -11.82
N GLU A 12 -3.61 -13.35 -10.53
CA GLU A 12 -3.65 -11.99 -9.98
C GLU A 12 -2.97 -11.05 -10.99
N ALA A 13 -3.69 -10.02 -11.47
CA ALA A 13 -3.24 -9.25 -12.61
C ALA A 13 -1.79 -8.78 -12.37
N TYR A 14 -0.88 -9.06 -13.31
CA TYR A 14 0.58 -8.90 -13.15
C TYR A 14 0.99 -7.61 -12.41
N TRP A 15 0.35 -6.49 -12.77
CA TRP A 15 0.57 -5.18 -12.14
C TRP A 15 0.39 -5.18 -10.63
N ARG A 16 -0.60 -5.94 -10.13
CA ARG A 16 -0.94 -6.03 -8.72
C ARG A 16 0.13 -6.79 -7.93
N VAL A 17 0.62 -7.90 -8.50
CA VAL A 17 1.72 -8.68 -7.92
C VAL A 17 3.00 -7.85 -7.90
N ALA A 18 3.31 -7.17 -9.02
CA ALA A 18 4.51 -6.35 -9.14
C ALA A 18 4.50 -5.15 -8.18
N LEU A 19 3.39 -4.41 -8.08
CA LEU A 19 3.28 -3.28 -7.15
C LEU A 19 3.31 -3.70 -5.68
N ARG A 20 2.75 -4.86 -5.35
CA ARG A 20 2.89 -5.43 -4.00
C ARG A 20 4.35 -5.66 -3.67
N ALA A 21 5.08 -6.36 -4.54
CA ALA A 21 6.50 -6.65 -4.33
C ALA A 21 7.32 -5.36 -4.25
N TRP A 22 7.05 -4.40 -5.12
CA TRP A 22 7.67 -3.08 -5.11
C TRP A 22 7.43 -2.34 -3.79
N ALA A 23 6.19 -2.29 -3.29
CA ALA A 23 5.86 -1.59 -2.05
C ALA A 23 6.51 -2.22 -0.81
N VAL A 24 6.59 -3.56 -0.76
CA VAL A 24 7.31 -4.28 0.29
C VAL A 24 8.80 -3.96 0.24
N ALA A 25 9.42 -3.99 -0.95
CA ALA A 25 10.83 -3.66 -1.09
C ALA A 25 11.14 -2.20 -0.71
N VAL A 26 10.24 -1.26 -1.01
CA VAL A 26 10.35 0.14 -0.54
C VAL A 26 10.35 0.20 0.99
N PHE A 27 9.45 -0.51 1.65
CA PHE A 27 9.40 -0.59 3.12
C PHE A 27 10.70 -1.16 3.70
N GLU A 28 11.17 -2.30 3.18
CA GLU A 28 12.41 -2.95 3.63
C GLU A 28 13.62 -2.02 3.49
N GLN A 29 13.73 -1.33 2.36
CA GLN A 29 14.80 -0.36 2.10
C GLN A 29 14.76 0.82 3.08
N MET A 30 13.57 1.32 3.41
CA MET A 30 13.40 2.41 4.38
C MET A 30 13.74 1.97 5.82
N CYS A 31 13.39 0.75 6.19
CA CYS A 31 13.77 0.15 7.47
C CYS A 31 15.30 -0.08 7.56
N ALA A 32 15.92 -0.54 6.48
CA ALA A 32 17.37 -0.77 6.42
C ALA A 32 18.20 0.52 6.39
N HIS A 33 17.65 1.61 5.82
CA HIS A 33 18.34 2.90 5.71
C HIS A 33 17.51 4.05 6.27
N PRO A 34 17.34 4.10 7.60
CA PRO A 34 16.44 5.06 8.22
C PRO A 34 16.82 6.54 7.99
N TRP A 35 18.12 6.79 7.83
CA TRP A 35 18.69 8.11 7.52
C TRP A 35 18.34 8.59 6.11
N ALA A 36 18.02 7.69 5.17
CA ALA A 36 17.68 8.05 3.79
C ALA A 36 16.39 8.88 3.72
N LEU A 37 15.46 8.65 4.66
CA LEU A 37 14.21 9.41 4.76
C LEU A 37 14.42 10.89 5.09
N GLU A 38 15.50 11.22 5.81
CA GLU A 38 15.87 12.58 6.18
C GLU A 38 16.63 13.28 5.05
N VAL A 39 17.44 12.54 4.29
CA VAL A 39 18.25 13.04 3.16
C VAL A 39 17.42 13.25 1.87
N ALA A 40 16.31 12.52 1.73
CA ALA A 40 15.42 12.59 0.56
C ALA A 40 14.37 13.72 0.64
N VAL A 41 14.52 14.68 1.54
CA VAL A 41 13.56 15.79 1.72
C VAL A 41 13.99 17.02 0.91
N GLY A 42 13.09 17.53 0.07
CA GLY A 42 13.27 18.80 -0.66
C GLY A 42 13.57 18.64 -2.16
N VAL A 43 13.72 19.78 -2.85
CA VAL A 43 14.04 19.81 -4.28
C VAL A 43 15.52 19.47 -4.46
N ARG A 44 15.80 18.28 -4.99
CA ARG A 44 17.15 17.80 -5.25
C ARG A 44 17.22 17.00 -6.56
N PRO A 45 18.41 16.87 -7.17
CA PRO A 45 18.61 15.93 -8.26
C PRO A 45 18.37 14.49 -7.79
N LEU A 46 17.61 13.74 -8.58
CA LEU A 46 17.40 12.29 -8.41
C LEU A 46 18.58 11.54 -9.03
N GLY A 47 19.14 10.59 -8.29
CA GLY A 47 20.20 9.71 -8.77
C GLY A 47 19.65 8.54 -9.61
N PRO A 48 20.52 7.82 -10.34
CA PRO A 48 20.11 6.69 -11.19
C PRO A 48 19.33 5.59 -10.44
N CYS A 49 19.70 5.31 -9.19
CA CYS A 49 18.98 4.33 -8.38
C CYS A 49 17.53 4.79 -8.09
N GLU A 50 17.34 6.08 -7.79
CA GLU A 50 16.01 6.65 -7.51
C GLU A 50 15.12 6.61 -8.77
N VAL A 51 15.68 6.95 -9.93
CA VAL A 51 14.98 6.80 -11.21
C VAL A 51 14.64 5.33 -11.49
N GLY A 52 15.55 4.40 -11.20
CA GLY A 52 15.29 2.97 -11.32
C GLY A 52 14.11 2.49 -10.47
N TRP A 53 13.92 3.05 -9.27
CA TRP A 53 12.74 2.75 -8.43
C TRP A 53 11.44 3.24 -9.06
N PHE A 54 11.44 4.42 -9.70
CA PHE A 54 10.27 4.89 -10.45
C PHE A 54 9.97 3.98 -11.63
N GLU A 55 10.97 3.65 -12.46
CA GLU A 55 10.81 2.76 -13.60
C GLU A 55 10.23 1.40 -13.18
N ALA A 56 10.78 0.78 -12.12
CA ALA A 56 10.30 -0.49 -11.60
C ALA A 56 8.84 -0.46 -11.10
N GLY A 57 8.37 0.67 -10.58
CA GLY A 57 6.98 0.83 -10.15
C GLY A 57 6.03 1.21 -11.28
N LEU A 58 6.51 1.95 -12.29
CA LEU A 58 5.70 2.45 -13.40
C LEU A 58 5.52 1.41 -14.51
N GLU A 59 6.53 0.56 -14.75
CA GLU A 59 6.50 -0.46 -15.82
C GLU A 59 5.27 -1.37 -15.74
N PRO A 60 4.87 -1.91 -14.57
CA PRO A 60 3.70 -2.79 -14.48
C PRO A 60 2.37 -2.08 -14.74
N LEU A 61 2.36 -0.74 -14.66
CA LEU A 61 1.20 0.10 -14.94
C LEU A 61 1.12 0.56 -16.41
N GLY A 62 2.05 0.14 -17.28
CA GLY A 62 2.12 0.57 -18.68
C GLY A 62 0.80 0.41 -19.45
N ASP A 63 0.14 -0.74 -19.31
CA ASP A 63 -1.11 -1.09 -20.02
C ASP A 63 -2.37 -0.96 -19.14
N SER A 64 -2.28 -0.20 -18.06
CA SER A 64 -3.38 -0.01 -17.11
C SER A 64 -4.49 0.91 -17.63
N GLY A 65 -4.19 1.78 -18.60
CA GLY A 65 -5.09 2.85 -19.06
C GLY A 65 -5.07 4.10 -18.17
N LEU A 66 -4.28 4.09 -17.09
CA LEU A 66 -4.08 5.26 -16.24
C LEU A 66 -3.23 6.33 -16.93
N SER A 67 -3.52 7.59 -16.64
CA SER A 67 -2.68 8.72 -17.03
C SER A 67 -1.31 8.68 -16.36
N GLY A 68 -0.35 9.46 -16.87
CA GLY A 68 0.97 9.60 -16.22
C GLY A 68 0.87 10.08 -14.77
N ALA A 69 -0.02 11.04 -14.49
CA ALA A 69 -0.23 11.56 -13.15
C ALA A 69 -0.77 10.48 -12.20
N GLU A 70 -1.80 9.74 -12.61
CA GLU A 70 -2.38 8.67 -11.77
C GLU A 70 -1.39 7.56 -11.45
N ARG A 71 -0.49 7.22 -12.39
CA ARG A 71 0.56 6.23 -12.14
C ARG A 71 1.57 6.73 -11.11
N LEU A 72 1.96 8.00 -11.18
CA LEU A 72 2.86 8.60 -10.18
C LEU A 72 2.19 8.72 -8.81
N ASP A 73 0.91 9.10 -8.77
CA ASP A 73 0.12 9.19 -7.54
C ASP A 73 -0.05 7.81 -6.88
N ALA A 74 -0.21 6.75 -7.67
CA ALA A 74 -0.25 5.37 -7.16
C ALA A 74 1.06 4.99 -6.46
N LEU A 75 2.22 5.31 -7.06
CA LEU A 75 3.53 5.09 -6.45
C LEU A 75 3.72 5.93 -5.18
N ALA A 76 3.28 7.20 -5.20
CA ALA A 76 3.33 8.09 -4.04
C ALA A 76 2.48 7.55 -2.88
N LEU A 77 1.29 7.01 -3.17
CA LEU A 77 0.40 6.43 -2.17
C LEU A 77 1.00 5.18 -1.51
N LEU A 78 1.51 4.24 -2.32
CA LEU A 78 2.16 3.02 -1.82
C LEU A 78 3.43 3.33 -1.03
N SER A 79 4.29 4.21 -1.54
CA SER A 79 5.52 4.61 -0.84
C SER A 79 5.23 5.42 0.43
N GLY A 80 4.16 6.20 0.47
CA GLY A 80 3.70 6.90 1.67
C GLY A 80 3.28 5.94 2.79
N HIS A 81 2.52 4.90 2.45
CA HIS A 81 2.15 3.83 3.39
C HIS A 81 3.38 3.11 3.95
N ALA A 82 4.27 2.66 3.06
CA ALA A 82 5.54 2.04 3.45
C ALA A 82 6.38 2.95 4.36
N ARG A 83 6.51 4.25 4.00
CA ARG A 83 7.26 5.24 4.79
C ARG A 83 6.70 5.42 6.18
N SER A 84 5.37 5.54 6.30
CA SER A 84 4.71 5.75 7.59
C SER A 84 4.96 4.57 8.54
N LEU A 85 4.87 3.34 8.05
CA LEU A 85 5.14 2.15 8.86
C LEU A 85 6.61 1.99 9.18
N ALA A 86 7.52 2.28 8.24
CA ALA A 86 8.95 2.26 8.51
C ALA A 86 9.35 3.27 9.61
N GLN A 87 8.74 4.46 9.61
CA GLN A 87 8.94 5.45 10.67
C GLN A 87 8.43 4.96 12.04
N GLN A 88 7.25 4.33 12.06
CA GLN A 88 6.70 3.74 13.30
C GLN A 88 7.60 2.63 13.84
N ALA A 89 8.08 1.74 12.97
CA ALA A 89 9.00 0.66 13.35
C ALA A 89 10.30 1.19 13.99
N ARG A 90 10.78 2.37 13.59
CA ARG A 90 11.91 3.04 14.26
C ARG A 90 11.56 3.58 15.65
N SER A 91 10.41 4.25 15.75
CA SER A 91 9.95 4.86 17.00
C SER A 91 9.59 3.82 18.05
N ALA A 92 9.20 2.62 17.60
CA ALA A 92 8.80 1.51 18.44
C ALA A 92 9.95 0.84 19.22
N GLY A 93 11.23 1.20 19.06
CA GLY A 93 12.30 0.81 20.00
C GLY A 93 12.57 -0.68 20.28
N GLY A 94 11.80 -1.62 19.72
CA GLY A 94 11.81 -3.06 20.00
C GLY A 94 10.46 -3.58 20.53
N GLU A 95 10.27 -4.91 20.54
CA GLU A 95 9.05 -5.58 21.04
C GLU A 95 8.60 -5.06 22.43
N GLU A 96 9.55 -4.67 23.29
CA GLU A 96 9.26 -4.15 24.64
C GLU A 96 8.47 -2.82 24.66
N LEU A 97 8.64 -1.94 23.68
CA LEU A 97 7.88 -0.68 23.63
C LEU A 97 6.45 -0.91 23.12
N GLU A 98 6.28 -1.81 22.15
CA GLU A 98 4.96 -2.21 21.63
C GLU A 98 4.15 -2.92 22.72
N ASP A 99 4.77 -3.83 23.47
CA ASP A 99 4.16 -4.48 24.62
C ASP A 99 3.80 -3.46 25.72
N GLY A 100 4.68 -2.51 25.98
CA GLY A 100 4.44 -1.41 26.92
C GLY A 100 3.25 -0.52 26.53
N MET A 101 3.15 -0.15 25.24
CA MET A 101 2.03 0.63 24.71
C MET A 101 0.72 -0.16 24.74
N THR A 102 0.74 -1.43 24.37
CA THR A 102 -0.44 -2.32 24.41
C THR A 102 -0.95 -2.48 25.83
N ARG A 103 -0.04 -2.65 26.80
CA ARG A 103 -0.39 -2.73 28.22
C ARG A 103 -1.03 -1.44 28.72
N GLN A 104 -0.42 -0.28 28.45
CA GLN A 104 -0.96 1.02 28.87
C GLN A 104 -2.34 1.30 28.24
N LEU A 105 -2.53 0.89 27.00
CA LEU A 105 -3.83 1.00 26.32
C LEU A 105 -4.88 0.10 26.97
N GLY A 106 -4.54 -1.14 27.32
CA GLY A 106 -5.41 -2.05 28.06
C GLY A 106 -5.83 -1.49 29.42
N GLU A 107 -4.88 -0.93 30.19
CA GLU A 107 -5.15 -0.28 31.48
C GLU A 107 -6.11 0.92 31.32
N THR A 108 -5.93 1.72 30.27
CA THR A 108 -6.79 2.88 29.96
C THR A 108 -8.20 2.46 29.54
N LEU A 109 -8.32 1.44 28.69
CA LEU A 109 -9.61 0.93 28.22
C LEU A 109 -10.39 0.25 29.34
N ALA A 110 -9.72 -0.46 30.25
CA ALA A 110 -10.35 -1.04 31.43
C ALA A 110 -10.92 0.02 32.39
N ALA A 111 -10.24 1.17 32.54
CA ALA A 111 -10.69 2.27 33.38
C ALA A 111 -11.89 3.05 32.81
N HIS A 112 -12.17 2.92 31.51
CA HIS A 112 -13.20 3.70 30.78
C HIS A 112 -14.03 2.83 29.83
N ALA A 113 -14.34 1.61 30.26
CA ALA A 113 -14.90 0.59 29.38
C ALA A 113 -16.28 0.98 28.79
N ASP A 114 -17.07 1.73 29.55
CA ASP A 114 -18.39 2.23 29.15
C ASP A 114 -18.31 3.32 28.06
N ARG A 115 -17.15 3.96 27.90
CA ARG A 115 -16.96 5.11 27.01
C ARG A 115 -16.40 4.73 25.63
N TYR A 116 -15.72 3.58 25.52
CA TYR A 116 -15.03 3.16 24.29
C TYR A 116 -15.40 1.74 23.81
N PRO A 117 -16.70 1.42 23.66
CA PRO A 117 -17.14 0.06 23.36
C PRO A 117 -16.60 -0.47 22.03
N ALA A 118 -16.50 0.37 20.99
CA ALA A 118 -15.99 -0.04 19.68
C ALA A 118 -14.49 -0.38 19.71
N THR A 119 -13.70 0.40 20.45
CA THR A 119 -12.26 0.16 20.62
C THR A 119 -12.03 -1.15 21.37
N ILE A 120 -12.77 -1.38 22.45
CA ILE A 120 -12.66 -2.60 23.25
C ILE A 120 -13.02 -3.83 22.41
N ALA A 121 -14.10 -3.77 21.63
CA ALA A 121 -14.51 -4.86 20.74
C ALA A 121 -13.39 -5.17 19.72
N ALA A 122 -12.85 -4.15 19.05
CA ALA A 122 -11.79 -4.35 18.07
C ALA A 122 -10.51 -4.96 18.67
N PHE A 123 -10.08 -4.52 19.85
CA PHE A 123 -8.91 -5.10 20.53
C PHE A 123 -9.15 -6.54 21.01
N ALA A 124 -10.36 -6.84 21.49
CA ALA A 124 -10.72 -8.18 21.91
C ALA A 124 -10.75 -9.17 20.73
N GLU A 125 -11.13 -8.72 19.53
CA GLU A 125 -11.16 -9.53 18.32
C GLU A 125 -9.78 -9.70 17.67
N SER A 126 -8.83 -8.79 17.92
CA SER A 126 -7.51 -8.74 17.29
C SER A 126 -6.40 -9.51 18.03
N ASP A 127 -6.72 -10.30 19.06
CA ASP A 127 -5.73 -11.00 19.91
C ASP A 127 -5.21 -12.32 19.31
N ALA A 128 -5.62 -12.66 18.08
CA ALA A 128 -5.18 -13.85 17.38
C ALA A 128 -3.71 -13.75 16.89
N PRO A 129 -2.91 -14.83 16.99
CA PRO A 129 -1.57 -14.86 16.43
C PRO A 129 -1.59 -14.65 14.90
N GLY A 130 -0.99 -13.55 14.43
CA GLY A 130 -0.89 -13.20 13.00
C GLY A 130 -1.68 -11.95 12.58
N ASP A 131 -2.65 -11.50 13.38
CA ASP A 131 -3.37 -10.24 13.09
C ASP A 131 -2.57 -9.01 13.54
N ARG A 132 -1.77 -9.17 14.59
CA ARG A 132 -0.80 -8.15 15.01
C ARG A 132 0.30 -8.01 13.95
N ASN A 133 0.63 -6.75 13.63
CA ASN A 133 1.74 -6.37 12.75
C ASN A 133 1.54 -6.65 11.23
N ASN A 134 0.32 -6.88 10.76
CA ASN A 134 0.03 -7.03 9.33
C ASN A 134 -0.35 -5.72 8.61
N ALA A 135 -0.13 -4.56 9.24
CA ALA A 135 -0.56 -3.25 8.71
C ALA A 135 0.04 -2.94 7.33
N LEU A 136 1.26 -3.41 7.06
CA LEU A 136 1.93 -3.25 5.76
C LEU A 136 1.13 -3.90 4.64
N HIS A 137 0.94 -5.22 4.70
CA HIS A 137 0.25 -5.96 3.63
C HIS A 137 -1.23 -5.59 3.57
N PHE A 138 -1.89 -5.37 4.70
CA PHE A 138 -3.27 -4.92 4.72
C PHE A 138 -3.45 -3.60 3.95
N GLY A 139 -2.61 -2.59 4.23
CA GLY A 139 -2.70 -1.31 3.52
C GLY A 139 -2.36 -1.43 2.04
N ILE A 140 -1.33 -2.21 1.67
CA ILE A 140 -0.99 -2.50 0.27
C ILE A 140 -2.19 -3.12 -0.44
N ASP A 141 -2.82 -4.14 0.15
CA ASP A 141 -3.99 -4.80 -0.45
C ASP A 141 -5.13 -3.83 -0.72
N ARG A 142 -5.48 -2.99 0.26
CA ARG A 142 -6.57 -2.03 0.14
C ARG A 142 -6.27 -0.95 -0.90
N ILE A 143 -5.03 -0.47 -0.97
CA ILE A 143 -4.59 0.47 -2.00
C ILE A 143 -4.70 -0.17 -3.39
N LEU A 144 -4.20 -1.40 -3.55
CA LEU A 144 -4.27 -2.12 -4.82
C LEU A 144 -5.70 -2.46 -5.22
N ASP A 145 -6.59 -2.76 -4.28
CA ASP A 145 -8.03 -2.93 -4.55
C ASP A 145 -8.64 -1.65 -5.13
N GLY A 146 -8.35 -0.50 -4.51
CA GLY A 146 -8.81 0.80 -4.99
C GLY A 146 -8.28 1.14 -6.40
N LEU A 147 -7.01 0.86 -6.67
CA LEU A 147 -6.41 1.02 -8.00
C LEU A 147 -7.07 0.09 -9.03
N GLY A 148 -7.40 -1.14 -8.64
CA GLY A 148 -8.11 -2.08 -9.51
C GLY A 148 -9.48 -1.56 -9.95
N VAL A 149 -10.21 -0.91 -9.04
CA VAL A 149 -11.48 -0.25 -9.38
C VAL A 149 -11.26 0.92 -10.33
N LEU A 150 -10.25 1.77 -10.09
CA LEU A 150 -9.93 2.90 -10.95
C LEU A 150 -9.56 2.45 -12.38
N ILE A 151 -8.66 1.47 -12.50
CA ILE A 151 -8.25 0.87 -13.76
C ILE A 151 -9.47 0.30 -14.52
N SER A 152 -10.37 -0.38 -13.81
CA SER A 152 -11.58 -0.95 -14.41
C SER A 152 -12.52 0.12 -14.96
N ARG A 153 -12.63 1.28 -14.29
CA ARG A 153 -13.44 2.42 -14.76
C ARG A 153 -12.88 3.01 -16.05
N HIS A 154 -11.58 3.31 -16.09
CA HIS A 154 -10.92 3.84 -17.30
C HIS A 154 -11.05 2.92 -18.51
N ARG A 155 -10.98 1.60 -18.30
CA ARG A 155 -11.22 0.62 -19.35
C ARG A 155 -12.68 0.59 -19.83
N GLY A 156 -13.63 0.89 -18.96
CA GLY A 156 -15.06 1.03 -19.30
C GLY A 156 -15.37 2.31 -20.07
N ASP A 157 -14.75 3.43 -19.71
CA ASP A 157 -14.91 4.74 -20.36
C ASP A 157 -14.27 4.80 -21.76
N SER A 158 -13.37 3.86 -22.07
CA SER A 158 -12.68 3.74 -23.36
C SER A 158 -13.52 3.10 -24.48
N VAL A 159 -14.73 2.61 -24.19
CA VAL A 159 -15.63 2.04 -25.20
C VAL A 159 -16.26 3.17 -26.04
N PRO A 160 -16.01 3.26 -27.36
CA PRO A 160 -16.52 4.37 -28.15
C PRO A 160 -18.04 4.34 -28.24
N GLN A 161 -18.67 5.45 -27.83
CA GLN A 161 -20.07 5.72 -28.08
C GLN A 161 -20.30 5.78 -29.60
N LYS A 162 -21.04 4.81 -30.13
CA LYS A 162 -21.43 4.75 -31.53
C LYS A 162 -22.23 6.04 -31.86
N PRO A 163 -21.90 6.80 -32.92
CA PRO A 163 -22.67 7.98 -33.27
C PRO A 163 -24.06 7.54 -33.72
N ASP A 164 -25.10 8.12 -33.11
CA ASP A 164 -26.48 8.00 -33.57
C ASP A 164 -26.57 8.61 -34.98
N ALA A 165 -27.07 7.80 -35.90
CA ALA A 165 -27.36 8.15 -37.29
C ALA A 165 -28.79 8.67 -37.43
#